data_AF-A0A2A4V9C4-F1
#
_entry.id   AF-A0A2A4V9C4-F1
#
_cell.length_a   1.000
_cell.length_b   1.000
_cell.length_c   1.000
_cell.angle_alpha   90.00
_cell.angle_beta   90.00
_cell.angle_gamma   90.00
#
_symmetry.space_group_name_H-M   'P 1'
#
loop_
_entity.id
_entity.type
_entity.pdbx_description
1 polymer ?
#
loop_
_entity_poly.entity_id
_entity_poly.type
_entity_poly.pdbx_seq_one_letter_code
_entity_poly.pdbx_strand_id
1 'polypeptide(L)'
;MSEPIERIYKFRAFNQNTLSMLCEDELFFADPANFNDPLDCNPSISMDMAAPEIEELAIKLLKFFGDEKKAWDKISNLRDMSTEYGDYEVDEDAREYYATLLSSEIKALLDKIIKVRGVCSFAQCWNSPLMWSHYADEHRGICIAIGRL
;
A
#
# COMPACT_ATOMS: atom_id res chain seq x y z
N MET A 1 2.56 -25.21 18.19
CA MET A 1 3.38 -25.12 16.96
C MET A 1 2.44 -25.37 15.80
N SER A 2 2.31 -24.44 14.85
CA SER A 2 1.49 -24.66 13.64
C SER A 2 2.20 -25.65 12.73
N GLU A 3 1.46 -26.58 12.13
CA GLU A 3 1.99 -27.49 11.12
C GLU A 3 2.54 -26.71 9.90
N PRO A 4 3.55 -27.25 9.19
CA PRO A 4 4.08 -26.62 7.99
C PRO A 4 3.00 -26.53 6.90
N ILE A 5 2.91 -25.36 6.23
CA ILE A 5 1.99 -25.15 5.12
C ILE A 5 2.46 -25.98 3.92
N GLU A 6 1.74 -27.05 3.59
CA GLU A 6 2.06 -27.92 2.45
C GLU A 6 1.66 -27.31 1.10
N ARG A 7 0.57 -26.53 1.10
CA ARG A 7 -0.03 -25.95 -0.11
C ARG A 7 -0.54 -24.54 0.12
N ILE A 8 -0.37 -23.70 -0.89
CA ILE A 8 -0.99 -22.39 -1.00
C ILE A 8 -1.87 -22.35 -2.24
N TYR A 9 -2.91 -21.51 -2.20
CA TYR A 9 -3.96 -21.51 -3.21
C TYR A 9 -4.06 -20.15 -3.90
N LYS A 10 -4.21 -20.16 -5.23
CA LYS A 10 -4.44 -18.95 -6.02
C LYS A 10 -5.78 -19.05 -6.74
N PHE A 11 -6.69 -18.13 -6.40
CA PHE A 11 -7.99 -17.98 -7.06
C PHE A 11 -7.83 -17.12 -8.30
N ARG A 12 -8.45 -17.52 -9.40
CA ARG A 12 -8.37 -16.82 -10.69
C ARG A 12 -9.63 -16.99 -11.51
N ALA A 13 -10.02 -15.91 -12.19
CA ALA A 13 -10.92 -15.99 -13.34
C ALA A 13 -10.31 -16.89 -14.44
N PHE A 14 -11.15 -17.62 -15.15
CA PHE A 14 -10.72 -18.44 -16.29
C PHE A 14 -10.62 -17.58 -17.55
N ASN A 15 -9.41 -17.08 -17.84
CA ASN A 15 -9.14 -16.18 -18.97
C ASN A 15 -7.73 -16.41 -19.53
N GLN A 16 -7.39 -15.68 -20.60
CA GLN A 16 -6.12 -15.84 -21.30
C GLN A 16 -4.89 -15.60 -20.41
N ASN A 17 -4.94 -14.63 -19.50
CA ASN A 17 -3.86 -14.37 -18.55
C ASN A 17 -3.64 -15.57 -17.61
N THR A 18 -4.72 -16.19 -17.15
CA THR A 18 -4.65 -17.39 -16.30
C THR A 18 -4.11 -18.60 -17.08
N LEU A 19 -4.43 -18.72 -18.37
CA LEU A 19 -3.87 -19.78 -19.22
C LEU A 19 -2.37 -19.57 -19.47
N SER A 20 -1.93 -18.36 -19.83
CA SER A 20 -0.50 -18.04 -19.98
C SER A 20 0.27 -18.30 -18.68
N MET A 21 -0.27 -17.89 -17.54
CA MET A 21 0.33 -18.19 -16.22
C MET A 21 0.58 -19.70 -16.00
N LEU A 22 -0.33 -20.56 -16.48
CA LEU A 22 -0.22 -22.01 -16.34
C LEU A 22 0.67 -22.66 -17.40
N CYS A 23 0.69 -22.12 -18.62
CA CYS A 23 1.42 -22.70 -19.75
C CYS A 23 2.88 -22.22 -19.85
N GLU A 24 3.16 -21.03 -19.32
CA GLU A 24 4.44 -20.33 -19.47
C GLU A 24 5.24 -20.28 -18.15
N ASP A 25 4.78 -20.95 -17.09
CA ASP A 25 5.37 -20.95 -15.75
C ASP A 25 5.57 -19.54 -15.17
N GLU A 26 4.66 -18.62 -15.49
CA GLU A 26 4.71 -17.23 -15.03
C GLU A 26 3.83 -16.99 -13.81
N LEU A 27 4.07 -15.88 -13.10
CA LEU A 27 3.17 -15.38 -12.06
C LEU A 27 2.65 -14.01 -12.45
N PHE A 28 1.32 -13.85 -12.42
CA PHE A 28 0.70 -12.56 -12.60
C PHE A 28 0.74 -11.74 -11.31
N PHE A 29 1.26 -10.52 -11.42
CA PHE A 29 1.23 -9.51 -10.37
C PHE A 29 0.19 -8.45 -10.73
N ALA A 30 -0.88 -8.38 -9.93
CA ALA A 30 -1.97 -7.44 -10.15
C ALA A 30 -1.55 -6.02 -9.77
N ASP A 31 -2.03 -5.03 -10.53
CA ASP A 31 -1.94 -3.63 -10.12
C ASP A 31 -2.75 -3.42 -8.84
N PRO A 32 -2.15 -2.90 -7.75
CA PRO A 32 -2.83 -2.50 -6.51
C PRO A 32 -4.10 -1.69 -6.70
N ALA A 33 -4.18 -0.87 -7.76
CA ALA A 33 -5.35 -0.04 -8.05
C ALA A 33 -6.56 -0.86 -8.55
N ASN A 34 -6.36 -2.10 -9.00
CA ASN A 34 -7.40 -2.97 -9.55
C ASN A 34 -7.98 -3.96 -8.53
N PHE A 35 -7.56 -3.88 -7.26
CA PHE A 35 -8.13 -4.74 -6.23
C PHE A 35 -9.57 -4.30 -5.92
N ASN A 36 -10.48 -5.28 -5.95
CA ASN A 36 -11.90 -5.06 -5.64
C ASN A 36 -12.17 -5.00 -4.13
N ASP A 37 -11.20 -5.39 -3.30
CA ASP A 37 -11.31 -5.31 -1.84
C ASP A 37 -10.81 -3.93 -1.37
N PRO A 38 -11.65 -3.10 -0.71
CA PRO A 38 -11.25 -1.77 -0.23
C PRO A 38 -10.19 -1.78 0.87
N LEU A 39 -9.93 -2.95 1.49
CA LEU A 39 -8.86 -3.14 2.48
C LEU A 39 -7.53 -3.55 1.84
N ASP A 40 -7.55 -4.00 0.58
CA ASP A 40 -6.33 -4.35 -0.15
C ASP A 40 -5.63 -3.11 -0.68
N CYS A 41 -4.34 -3.00 -0.38
CA CYS A 41 -3.43 -1.98 -0.90
C CYS A 41 -3.88 -0.52 -0.73
N ASN A 42 -4.83 -0.26 0.16
CA ASN A 42 -5.36 1.06 0.47
C ASN A 42 -5.16 1.37 1.96
N PRO A 43 -3.92 1.65 2.40
CA PRO A 43 -3.63 1.86 3.80
C PRO A 43 -4.33 3.12 4.33
N SER A 44 -5.10 2.96 5.41
CA SER A 44 -5.53 4.09 6.22
C SER A 44 -4.37 4.54 7.11
N ILE A 45 -3.93 5.78 6.94
CA ILE A 45 -2.89 6.37 7.79
C ILE A 45 -3.59 7.16 8.89
N SER A 46 -3.40 6.72 10.14
CA SER A 46 -3.69 7.51 11.31
C SER A 46 -2.36 8.01 11.85
N MET A 47 -2.19 9.33 11.92
CA MET A 47 -1.02 9.91 12.58
C MET A 47 -1.36 10.11 14.05
N ASP A 48 -0.90 9.19 14.87
CA ASP A 48 -1.00 9.20 16.33
C ASP A 48 0.30 9.70 17.00
N MET A 49 1.18 10.33 16.20
CA MET A 49 2.48 10.84 16.60
C MET A 49 2.49 12.36 16.76
N ALA A 50 3.48 12.89 17.48
CA ALA A 50 3.66 14.34 17.57
C ALA A 50 4.21 14.92 16.25
N ALA A 51 3.92 16.20 15.97
CA ALA A 51 4.36 16.87 14.74
C ALA A 51 5.86 16.71 14.40
N PRO A 52 6.80 16.77 15.37
CA PRO A 52 8.23 16.54 15.07
C PRO A 52 8.55 15.12 14.56
N GLU A 53 7.86 14.11 15.07
CA GLU A 53 8.05 12.70 14.65
C GLU A 53 7.47 12.48 13.25
N ILE A 54 6.31 13.10 12.96
CA ILE A 54 5.70 13.08 11.63
C ILE A 54 6.65 13.76 10.63
N GLU A 55 7.26 14.88 11.00
CA GLU A 55 8.22 15.58 10.14
C GLU A 55 9.46 14.73 9.85
N GLU A 56 10.03 14.08 10.88
CA GLU A 56 11.17 13.18 10.70
C GLU A 56 10.85 12.04 9.73
N LEU A 57 9.66 11.45 9.84
CA LEU A 57 9.18 10.42 8.91
C LEU A 57 9.02 10.98 7.50
N ALA A 58 8.43 12.17 7.35
CA ALA A 58 8.27 12.83 6.06
C ALA A 58 9.62 13.08 5.39
N ILE A 59 10.62 13.57 6.13
CA ILE A 59 11.99 13.78 5.64
C ILE A 59 12.60 12.46 5.16
N LYS A 60 12.50 11.39 5.95
CA LYS A 60 13.03 10.07 5.58
C LYS A 60 12.39 9.55 4.28
N LEU A 61 11.07 9.66 4.14
CA LEU A 61 10.35 9.23 2.93
C LEU A 61 10.67 10.11 1.72
N LEU A 62 10.75 11.42 1.89
CA LEU A 62 11.12 12.34 0.80
C LEU A 62 12.54 12.05 0.29
N LYS A 63 13.49 11.80 1.20
CA LYS A 63 14.86 11.40 0.87
C LYS A 63 14.93 10.01 0.23
N PHE A 64 14.00 9.11 0.55
CA PHE A 64 13.92 7.82 -0.11
C PHE A 64 13.54 7.95 -1.60
N PHE A 65 12.68 8.92 -1.93
CA PHE A 65 12.18 9.14 -3.29
C PHE A 65 12.97 10.15 -4.13
N GLY A 66 13.74 11.03 -3.49
CA GLY A 66 14.40 12.15 -4.15
C GLY A 66 15.75 12.48 -3.55
N ASP A 67 16.32 13.58 -4.01
CA ASP A 67 17.56 14.11 -3.45
C ASP A 67 17.30 14.93 -2.18
N GLU A 68 18.32 15.04 -1.34
CA GLU A 68 18.24 15.71 -0.05
C GLU A 68 17.78 17.17 -0.16
N LYS A 69 18.21 17.89 -1.20
CA LYS A 69 17.81 19.27 -1.41
C LYS A 69 16.31 19.39 -1.63
N LYS A 70 15.74 18.57 -2.53
CA LYS A 70 14.28 18.57 -2.78
C LYS A 70 13.47 18.19 -1.54
N ALA A 71 13.97 17.27 -0.72
CA ALA A 71 13.31 16.93 0.53
C ALA A 71 13.20 18.15 1.46
N TRP A 72 14.30 18.88 1.65
CA TRP A 72 14.32 20.08 2.48
C TRP A 72 13.52 21.23 1.88
N ASP A 73 13.61 21.46 0.56
CA ASP A 73 12.79 22.46 -0.14
C ASP A 73 11.30 22.19 0.10
N LYS A 74 10.89 20.91 0.02
CA LYS A 74 9.50 20.51 0.28
C LYS A 74 9.09 20.76 1.73
N ILE A 75 9.91 20.36 2.70
CA ILE A 75 9.63 20.59 4.13
C ILE A 75 9.55 22.08 4.45
N SER A 76 10.45 22.89 3.91
CA SER A 76 10.44 24.35 4.07
C SER A 76 9.12 24.93 3.58
N ASN A 77 8.68 24.56 2.38
CA ASN A 77 7.40 25.02 1.85
C ASN A 77 6.22 24.60 2.76
N LEU A 78 6.23 23.40 3.33
CA LEU A 78 5.16 22.95 4.23
C LEU A 78 5.14 23.75 5.54
N ARG A 79 6.31 24.13 6.06
CA ARG A 79 6.44 25.03 7.22
C ARG A 79 5.95 26.43 6.88
N ASP A 80 6.36 26.97 5.74
CA ASP A 80 5.92 28.31 5.29
C ASP A 80 4.39 28.35 5.13
N MET A 81 3.78 27.27 4.61
CA MET A 81 2.33 27.15 4.52
C MET A 81 1.63 27.14 5.88
N SER A 82 2.24 26.59 6.94
CA SER A 82 1.63 26.61 8.26
C SER A 82 1.69 27.96 8.95
N THR A 83 2.58 28.85 8.51
CA THR A 83 2.69 30.22 9.06
C THR A 83 1.44 31.09 8.84
N GLU A 84 0.53 30.68 7.94
CA GLU A 84 -0.79 31.32 7.79
C GLU A 84 -1.60 31.29 9.10
N TYR A 85 -1.38 30.28 9.94
CA TYR A 85 -2.07 30.07 11.22
C TYR A 85 -1.22 30.46 12.43
N GLY A 86 0.04 30.85 12.25
CA GLY A 86 0.96 31.20 13.35
C GLY A 86 2.28 30.41 13.29
N ASP A 87 3.09 30.53 14.33
CA ASP A 87 4.35 29.80 14.42
C ASP A 87 4.10 28.38 14.94
N TYR A 88 4.30 27.36 14.10
CA TYR A 88 4.05 25.95 14.41
C TYR A 88 4.88 25.41 15.60
N GLU A 89 5.94 26.11 16.01
CA GLU A 89 6.74 25.73 17.17
C GLU A 89 6.02 26.08 18.47
N VAL A 90 5.19 27.11 18.49
CA VAL A 90 4.55 27.65 19.71
C VAL A 90 3.03 27.61 19.68
N ASP A 91 2.42 27.78 18.50
CA ASP A 91 0.99 27.85 18.28
C ASP A 91 0.41 26.45 17.98
N GLU A 92 -0.64 26.08 18.70
CA GLU A 92 -1.25 24.75 18.61
C GLU A 92 -2.01 24.57 17.28
N ASP A 93 -2.73 25.58 16.82
CA ASP A 93 -3.50 25.53 15.57
C ASP A 93 -2.55 25.44 14.37
N ALA A 94 -1.47 26.23 14.38
CA ALA A 94 -0.43 26.15 13.36
C ALA A 94 0.27 24.79 13.34
N ARG A 95 0.50 24.19 14.52
CA ARG A 95 1.12 22.86 14.65
C ARG A 95 0.21 21.76 14.15
N GLU A 96 -1.08 21.80 14.47
CA GLU A 96 -2.07 20.83 13.99
C GLU A 96 -2.22 20.90 12.47
N TYR A 97 -2.28 22.11 11.92
CA TYR A 97 -2.31 22.30 10.48
C TYR A 97 -1.03 21.80 9.80
N TYR A 98 0.14 22.09 10.37
CA TYR A 98 1.42 21.57 9.87
C TYR A 98 1.46 20.03 9.87
N ALA A 99 1.01 19.40 10.96
CA ALA A 99 0.89 17.95 11.06
C ALA A 99 -0.04 17.38 9.98
N THR A 100 -1.15 18.06 9.67
CA THR A 100 -2.09 17.68 8.61
C THR A 100 -1.42 17.73 7.23
N LEU A 101 -0.65 18.79 6.94
CA LEU A 101 0.12 18.93 5.70
C LEU A 101 1.16 17.82 5.53
N LEU A 102 1.94 17.54 6.58
CA LEU A 102 2.92 16.45 6.59
C LEU A 102 2.25 15.09 6.38
N SER A 103 1.12 14.84 7.04
CA SER A 103 0.34 13.62 6.92
C SER A 103 -0.11 13.38 5.47
N SER A 104 -0.60 14.43 4.82
CA SER A 104 -1.00 14.37 3.42
C SER A 104 0.18 14.06 2.48
N GLU A 105 1.35 14.63 2.75
CA GLU A 105 2.55 14.36 1.96
C GLU A 105 3.03 12.91 2.14
N ILE A 106 3.06 12.41 3.38
CA ILE A 106 3.41 11.01 3.67
C ILE A 106 2.47 10.05 2.95
N LYS A 107 1.15 10.33 2.97
CA LYS A 107 0.17 9.53 2.23
C LYS A 107 0.47 9.52 0.73
N ALA A 108 0.73 10.68 0.13
CA ALA A 108 1.05 10.77 -1.29
C ALA A 108 2.33 10.01 -1.66
N LEU A 109 3.33 9.98 -0.78
CA LEU A 109 4.56 9.20 -0.96
C LEU A 109 4.29 7.70 -0.85
N LEU A 110 3.51 7.26 0.14
CA LEU A 110 3.13 5.85 0.28
C LEU A 110 2.32 5.35 -0.92
N ASP A 111 1.40 6.15 -1.43
CA ASP A 111 0.63 5.84 -2.65
C ASP A 111 1.56 5.63 -3.85
N LYS A 112 2.64 6.42 -3.97
CA LYS A 112 3.66 6.21 -5.02
C LYS A 112 4.39 4.89 -4.85
N ILE A 113 4.70 4.46 -3.62
CA ILE A 113 5.36 3.16 -3.36
C ILE A 113 4.46 2.02 -3.82
N ILE A 114 3.18 2.10 -3.45
CA ILE A 114 2.22 1.03 -3.71
C ILE A 114 1.97 0.91 -5.22
N LYS A 115 1.71 2.03 -5.91
CA LYS A 115 1.35 2.03 -7.34
C LYS A 115 2.40 1.51 -8.30
N VAL A 116 3.68 1.45 -7.91
CA VAL A 116 4.76 0.94 -8.78
C VAL A 116 5.05 -0.55 -8.58
N ARG A 117 4.35 -1.21 -7.65
CA ARG A 117 4.53 -2.62 -7.35
C ARG A 117 3.30 -3.41 -7.80
N GLY A 118 3.53 -4.57 -8.39
CA GLY A 118 2.45 -5.54 -8.58
C GLY A 118 2.33 -6.46 -7.37
N VAL A 119 1.13 -6.95 -7.10
CA VAL A 119 0.82 -7.83 -5.96
C VAL A 119 0.44 -9.22 -6.44
N CYS A 120 1.10 -10.23 -5.87
CA CYS A 120 0.78 -11.64 -6.10
C CYS A 120 0.36 -12.28 -4.77
N SER A 121 -0.95 -12.44 -4.59
CA SER A 121 -1.53 -13.00 -3.37
C SER A 121 -1.83 -14.49 -3.50
N PHE A 122 -1.79 -15.18 -2.36
CA PHE A 122 -2.15 -16.58 -2.17
C PHE A 122 -2.96 -16.75 -0.87
N ALA A 123 -3.82 -17.77 -0.83
CA ALA A 123 -4.60 -18.16 0.34
C ALA A 123 -4.07 -19.46 0.96
N GLN A 124 -4.32 -19.63 2.26
CA GLN A 124 -4.02 -20.89 2.96
C GLN A 124 -5.05 -21.99 2.71
N CYS A 125 -6.26 -21.65 2.27
CA CYS A 125 -7.32 -22.61 2.01
C CYS A 125 -8.02 -22.35 0.68
N TRP A 126 -8.43 -23.42 0.01
CA TRP A 126 -9.16 -23.39 -1.27
C TRP A 126 -10.67 -23.15 -1.10
N ASN A 127 -11.21 -23.46 0.08
CA ASN A 127 -12.65 -23.36 0.37
C ASN A 127 -12.98 -22.08 1.14
N SER A 128 -12.64 -20.92 0.56
CA SER A 128 -13.00 -19.61 1.12
C SER A 128 -13.97 -18.90 0.18
N PRO A 129 -15.27 -18.84 0.51
CA PRO A 129 -16.25 -18.10 -0.30
C PRO A 129 -15.85 -16.64 -0.52
N LEU A 130 -15.21 -16.01 0.46
CA LEU A 130 -14.68 -14.65 0.34
C LEU A 130 -13.62 -14.56 -0.77
N MET A 131 -12.64 -15.47 -0.79
CA MET A 131 -11.61 -15.46 -1.82
C MET A 131 -12.17 -15.76 -3.21
N TRP A 132 -13.17 -16.65 -3.29
CA TRP A 132 -13.92 -16.93 -4.52
C TRP A 132 -14.69 -15.70 -5.03
N SER A 133 -15.23 -14.87 -4.13
CA SER A 133 -15.92 -13.64 -4.51
C SER A 133 -14.96 -12.58 -5.04
N HIS A 134 -13.85 -12.33 -4.34
CA HIS A 134 -12.98 -11.18 -4.63
C HIS A 134 -11.88 -11.44 -5.66
N TYR A 135 -11.34 -12.66 -5.73
CA TYR A 135 -10.14 -12.96 -6.53
C TYR A 135 -10.35 -14.01 -7.61
N ALA A 136 -11.54 -14.63 -7.67
CA ALA A 136 -11.96 -15.41 -8.82
C ALA A 136 -12.81 -14.53 -9.76
N ASP A 137 -13.81 -15.10 -10.41
CA ASP A 137 -14.79 -14.39 -11.26
C ASP A 137 -16.17 -14.48 -10.59
N GLU A 138 -16.34 -13.82 -9.43
CA GLU A 138 -17.58 -13.83 -8.64
C GLU A 138 -18.10 -15.25 -8.36
N HIS A 139 -17.31 -16.05 -7.65
CA HIS A 139 -17.53 -17.48 -7.39
C HIS A 139 -17.42 -18.41 -8.60
N ARG A 140 -16.88 -17.94 -9.74
CA ARG A 140 -16.55 -18.75 -10.91
C ARG A 140 -15.05 -18.74 -11.18
N GLY A 141 -14.57 -19.67 -12.01
CA GLY A 141 -13.17 -19.77 -12.40
C GLY A 141 -12.47 -20.97 -11.78
N ILE A 142 -11.20 -20.80 -11.44
CA ILE A 142 -10.35 -21.90 -10.98
C ILE A 142 -9.59 -21.54 -9.70
N CYS A 143 -9.28 -22.57 -8.92
CA CYS A 143 -8.39 -22.48 -7.77
C CYS A 143 -7.18 -23.38 -8.01
N ILE A 144 -5.99 -22.78 -8.05
CA ILE A 144 -4.74 -23.47 -8.34
C ILE A 144 -4.04 -23.75 -7.00
N ALA A 145 -3.75 -25.02 -6.73
CA ALA A 145 -2.98 -25.44 -5.57
C ALA A 145 -1.50 -25.53 -5.93
N ILE A 146 -0.66 -24.82 -5.18
CA ILE A 146 0.80 -24.80 -5.34
C ILE A 146 1.40 -25.40 -4.08
N GLY A 147 2.20 -26.45 -4.24
CA GLY A 147 2.84 -27.14 -3.12
C GLY A 147 4.16 -27.75 -3.53
N ARG A 148 4.94 -28.18 -2.54
CA ARG A 148 6.16 -28.95 -2.79
C ARG A 148 5.77 -30.38 -3.20
N LEU A 149 6.47 -30.91 -4.21
CA LEU A 149 6.43 -32.33 -4.58
C LEU A 149 7.18 -33.18 -3.55
#